data_AF-A0A499V0U3-F1
#
_entry.id   AF-A0A499V0U3-F1
#
_cell.length_a   1.000
_cell.length_b   1.000
_cell.length_c   1.000
_cell.angle_alpha   90.00
_cell.angle_beta   90.00
_cell.angle_gamma   90.00
#
_symmetry.space_group_name_H-M   'P 1'
#
loop_
_entity.id
_entity.type
_entity.pdbx_description
1 polymer ?
#
loop_
_entity_poly.entity_id
_entity_poly.type
_entity_poly.pdbx_seq_one_letter_code
_entity_poly.pdbx_strand_id
1 'polypeptide(L)'
;MYAALRLQRKLKRELRQGGVQVIVVDPEPYMTYQPFLPEAAAGSISPRHVVVPLRRVLPDCTVVIGEATAIHHGKRTATVRTLATEEERTGTVDIHYDELVLAPGSVSRALPVPGLAEFGIGFKTVEEAIGLRNHVLGQLDIASSTRDPEVRDAALTFVFVGGGYAGVEALGELEDMARYAVRYYHNIAPRI
;
A
#
# COMPACT_ATOMS: atom_id res chain seq x y z
N MET A 1 2.12 4.65 -11.64
CA MET A 1 2.41 6.11 -11.66
C MET A 1 3.62 6.59 -12.50
N TYR A 2 4.89 6.23 -12.19
CA TYR A 2 6.08 6.89 -12.80
C TYR A 2 6.13 6.85 -14.33
N ALA A 3 5.72 5.74 -14.94
CA ALA A 3 5.64 5.60 -16.39
C ALA A 3 4.68 6.66 -16.99
N ALA A 4 3.46 6.75 -16.44
CA ALA A 4 2.46 7.74 -16.86
C ALA A 4 2.96 9.18 -16.69
N LEU A 5 3.58 9.50 -15.55
CA LEU A 5 4.14 10.84 -15.31
C LEU A 5 5.22 11.21 -16.34
N ARG A 6 6.07 10.25 -16.71
CA ARG A 6 7.10 10.46 -17.73
C ARG A 6 6.51 10.58 -19.13
N LEU A 7 5.49 9.79 -19.47
CA LEU A 7 4.76 9.88 -20.74
C LEU A 7 4.08 11.24 -20.89
N GLN A 8 3.33 11.67 -19.87
CA GLN A 8 2.69 12.99 -19.84
C GLN A 8 3.69 14.12 -20.11
N ARG A 9 4.85 14.08 -19.45
CA ARG A 9 5.90 15.09 -19.64
C ARG A 9 6.49 15.07 -21.05
N LYS A 10 6.70 13.89 -21.62
CA LYS A 10 7.29 13.74 -22.96
C LYS A 10 6.31 14.08 -24.09
N LEU A 11 5.04 13.73 -23.95
CA LEU A 11 3.98 13.92 -24.94
C LEU A 11 3.10 15.14 -24.66
N LYS A 12 3.60 16.09 -23.86
CA LYS A 12 2.81 17.23 -23.34
C LYS A 12 2.20 18.06 -24.47
N ARG A 13 2.91 18.23 -25.59
CA ARG A 13 2.42 19.02 -26.73
C ARG A 13 1.30 18.27 -27.45
N GLU A 14 1.50 16.99 -27.71
CA GLU A 14 0.58 16.10 -28.41
C GLU A 14 -0.72 15.91 -27.61
N LEU A 15 -0.61 15.76 -26.28
CA LEU A 15 -1.76 15.70 -25.36
C LEU A 15 -2.59 16.98 -25.41
N ARG A 16 -1.94 18.14 -25.40
CA ARG A 16 -2.63 19.45 -25.47
C ARG A 16 -3.29 19.73 -26.82
N GLN A 17 -2.72 19.19 -27.89
CA GLN A 17 -3.27 19.29 -29.23
C GLN A 17 -4.36 18.25 -29.51
N GLY A 18 -4.61 17.33 -28.57
CA GLY A 18 -5.57 16.24 -28.74
C GLY A 18 -5.11 15.15 -29.73
N GLY A 19 -3.85 15.15 -30.13
CA GLY A 19 -3.29 14.15 -31.04
C GLY A 19 -3.02 12.80 -30.37
N VAL A 20 -2.96 12.78 -29.04
CA VAL A 20 -2.79 11.56 -28.22
C VAL A 20 -3.66 11.70 -26.98
N GLN A 21 -4.26 10.59 -26.55
CA GLN A 21 -4.90 10.45 -25.24
C GLN A 21 -4.12 9.42 -24.41
N VAL A 22 -3.86 9.72 -23.14
CA VAL A 22 -3.28 8.76 -22.19
C VAL A 22 -4.33 8.41 -21.16
N ILE A 23 -4.68 7.12 -21.10
CA ILE A 23 -5.54 6.54 -20.07
C ILE A 23 -4.66 5.75 -19.10
N VAL A 24 -4.78 6.07 -17.81
CA VAL A 24 -4.06 5.39 -16.72
C VAL A 24 -5.08 4.60 -15.93
N VAL A 25 -4.89 3.29 -15.89
CA VAL A 25 -5.68 2.35 -15.09
C VAL A 25 -4.82 1.93 -13.91
N ASP A 26 -5.33 2.14 -12.70
CA ASP A 26 -4.64 1.81 -11.46
C ASP A 26 -5.70 1.49 -10.39
N PRO A 27 -5.56 0.40 -9.61
CA PRO A 27 -6.53 0.09 -8.56
C PRO A 27 -6.51 1.12 -7.42
N GLU A 28 -5.38 1.79 -7.18
CA GLU A 28 -5.25 2.82 -6.17
C GLU A 28 -5.33 4.25 -6.75
N PRO A 29 -6.06 5.19 -6.10
CA PRO A 29 -6.17 6.56 -6.58
C PRO A 29 -4.92 7.43 -6.31
N TYR A 30 -3.88 6.85 -5.74
CA TYR A 30 -2.66 7.52 -5.32
C TYR A 30 -1.45 6.60 -5.52
N MET A 31 -0.26 7.19 -5.57
CA MET A 31 0.99 6.45 -5.39
C MET A 31 1.46 6.55 -3.95
N THR A 32 1.88 5.43 -3.36
CA THR A 32 2.63 5.40 -2.10
C THR A 32 4.12 5.66 -2.35
N TYR A 33 4.68 6.65 -1.65
CA TYR A 33 6.12 6.85 -1.56
C TYR A 33 6.69 5.89 -0.50
N GLN A 34 6.97 4.67 -0.94
CA GLN A 34 7.41 3.55 -0.10
C GLN A 34 8.61 3.83 0.82
N PRO A 35 9.61 4.67 0.45
CA PRO A 35 10.73 4.95 1.34
C PRO A 35 10.35 5.58 2.68
N PHE A 36 9.16 6.19 2.79
CA PHE A 36 8.67 6.78 4.04
C PHE A 36 7.59 5.94 4.74
N LEU A 37 7.34 4.72 4.24
CA LEU A 37 6.34 3.84 4.82
C LEU A 37 6.69 3.38 6.25
N PRO A 38 7.98 3.09 6.61
CA PRO A 38 8.39 2.82 7.98
C PRO A 38 7.99 3.92 8.97
N GLU A 39 8.26 5.18 8.64
CA GLU A 39 7.94 6.34 9.46
C GLU A 39 6.43 6.54 9.60
N ALA A 40 5.67 6.27 8.53
CA ALA A 40 4.21 6.29 8.60
C ALA A 40 3.67 5.17 9.50
N ALA A 41 4.31 4.00 9.52
CA ALA A 41 3.95 2.89 10.38
C ALA A 41 4.28 3.16 11.85
N ALA A 42 5.39 3.83 12.16
CA ALA A 42 5.68 4.29 13.52
C ALA A 42 4.85 5.51 13.95
N GLY A 43 4.22 6.20 12.99
CA GLY A 43 3.50 7.44 13.24
C GLY A 43 4.40 8.65 13.48
N SER A 44 5.68 8.57 13.12
CA SER A 44 6.61 9.71 13.10
C SER A 44 6.24 10.69 11.98
N ILE A 45 5.54 10.21 10.93
CA ILE A 45 4.87 11.05 9.93
C ILE A 45 3.42 10.62 9.70
N SER A 46 2.61 11.55 9.23
CA SER A 46 1.22 11.25 8.87
C SER A 46 1.15 10.41 7.58
N PRO A 47 0.30 9.38 7.50
CA PRO A 47 0.06 8.60 6.28
C PRO A 47 -0.27 9.45 5.04
N ARG A 48 -0.90 10.60 5.24
CA ARG A 48 -1.22 11.53 4.14
C ARG A 48 0.01 12.14 3.47
N HIS A 49 1.16 12.14 4.15
CA HIS A 49 2.42 12.67 3.65
C HIS A 49 3.19 11.64 2.80
N VAL A 50 2.81 10.37 2.85
CA VAL A 50 3.43 9.31 2.04
C VAL A 50 2.64 8.96 0.78
N VAL A 51 1.55 9.68 0.49
CA VAL A 51 0.72 9.44 -0.69
C VAL A 51 0.73 10.63 -1.65
N VAL A 52 0.69 10.33 -2.94
CA VAL A 52 0.60 11.32 -4.02
C VAL A 52 -0.63 11.02 -4.87
N PRO A 53 -1.71 11.84 -4.80
CA PRO A 53 -2.92 11.59 -5.57
C PRO A 53 -2.66 11.61 -7.08
N LEU A 54 -3.06 10.56 -7.81
CA LEU A 54 -2.78 10.42 -9.24
C LEU A 54 -3.38 11.58 -10.04
N ARG A 55 -4.64 11.94 -9.76
CA ARG A 55 -5.35 13.05 -10.44
C ARG A 55 -4.67 14.40 -10.26
N ARG A 56 -3.92 14.60 -9.16
CA ARG A 56 -3.18 15.85 -8.91
C ARG A 56 -1.92 15.94 -9.77
N VAL A 57 -1.24 14.82 -9.99
CA VAL A 57 0.06 14.81 -10.69
C VAL A 57 -0.03 14.41 -12.17
N LEU A 58 -1.18 13.88 -12.59
CA LEU A 58 -1.49 13.49 -13.96
C LEU A 58 -2.66 14.32 -14.55
N PRO A 59 -2.57 15.67 -14.57
CA PRO A 59 -3.66 16.52 -15.04
C PRO A 59 -3.97 16.40 -16.54
N ASP A 60 -3.02 15.93 -17.36
CA ASP A 60 -3.20 15.75 -18.81
C ASP A 60 -3.53 14.28 -19.17
N CYS A 61 -3.84 13.42 -18.19
CA CYS A 61 -4.22 12.03 -18.41
C CYS A 61 -5.64 11.74 -17.90
N THR A 62 -6.33 10.79 -18.53
CA THR A 62 -7.56 10.22 -17.99
C THR A 62 -7.20 9.14 -16.96
N VAL A 63 -7.57 9.34 -15.70
CA VAL A 63 -7.32 8.35 -14.63
C VAL A 63 -8.60 7.55 -14.37
N VAL A 64 -8.51 6.23 -14.56
CA VAL A 64 -9.56 5.23 -14.28
C VAL A 64 -9.12 4.41 -13.08
N ILE A 65 -9.93 4.41 -12.02
CA ILE A 65 -9.65 3.61 -10.83
C ILE A 65 -10.27 2.24 -11.01
N GLY A 66 -9.41 1.22 -11.04
CA GLY A 66 -9.82 -0.15 -11.32
C GLY A 66 -8.64 -1.05 -11.66
N GLU A 67 -8.91 -2.34 -11.70
CA GLU A 67 -7.93 -3.38 -11.96
C GLU A 67 -8.10 -3.91 -13.40
N ALA A 68 -7.02 -3.91 -14.18
CA ALA A 68 -7.01 -4.55 -15.48
C ALA A 68 -6.96 -6.08 -15.30
N THR A 69 -8.05 -6.77 -15.61
CA THR A 69 -8.19 -8.22 -15.38
C THR A 69 -7.84 -9.05 -16.61
N ALA A 70 -7.99 -8.48 -17.80
CA ALA A 70 -7.63 -9.16 -19.05
C ALA A 70 -7.14 -8.19 -20.11
N ILE A 71 -6.22 -8.67 -20.97
CA ILE A 71 -5.73 -7.93 -22.14
C ILE A 71 -6.00 -8.79 -23.38
N HIS A 72 -6.89 -8.31 -24.23
CA HIS A 72 -7.23 -8.93 -25.51
C HIS A 72 -6.48 -8.24 -26.64
N HIS A 73 -5.19 -8.56 -26.80
CA HIS A 73 -4.32 -7.85 -27.73
C HIS A 73 -4.78 -7.90 -29.20
N GLY A 74 -5.35 -9.03 -29.64
CA GLY A 74 -5.92 -9.16 -30.99
C GLY A 74 -7.08 -8.18 -31.29
N LYS A 75 -7.81 -7.76 -30.26
CA LYS A 75 -8.89 -6.74 -30.35
C LYS A 75 -8.43 -5.35 -29.90
N ARG A 76 -7.19 -5.26 -29.41
CA ARG A 76 -6.60 -4.09 -28.74
C ARG A 76 -7.52 -3.50 -27.67
N THR A 77 -7.97 -4.37 -26.77
CA THR A 77 -8.87 -4.01 -25.67
C THR A 77 -8.30 -4.53 -24.35
N ALA A 78 -8.41 -3.73 -23.30
CA ALA A 78 -8.16 -4.13 -21.92
C ALA A 78 -9.47 -4.10 -21.13
N THR A 79 -9.78 -5.21 -20.46
CA THR A 79 -10.94 -5.31 -19.57
C THR A 79 -10.55 -4.84 -18.18
N VAL A 80 -11.27 -3.84 -17.68
CA VAL A 80 -11.00 -3.18 -16.41
C VAL A 80 -12.18 -3.35 -15.48
N ARG A 81 -11.94 -3.98 -14.33
CA ARG A 81 -12.90 -4.04 -13.23
C ARG A 81 -12.80 -2.75 -12.42
N THR A 82 -13.86 -1.95 -12.42
CA THR A 82 -13.92 -0.69 -11.68
C THR A 82 -14.44 -0.90 -10.26
N LEU A 83 -14.45 0.16 -9.45
CA LEU A 83 -15.04 0.12 -8.11
C LEU A 83 -16.59 0.12 -8.11
N ALA A 84 -17.24 0.32 -9.26
CA ALA A 84 -18.70 0.29 -9.36
C ALA A 84 -19.24 -1.13 -9.11
N THR A 85 -20.34 -1.25 -8.39
CA THR A 85 -20.93 -2.56 -8.06
C THR A 85 -21.76 -3.12 -9.22
N GLU A 86 -22.04 -4.42 -9.21
CA GLU A 86 -22.90 -5.05 -10.23
C GLU A 86 -24.31 -4.44 -10.29
N GLU A 87 -24.82 -3.91 -9.18
CA GLU A 87 -26.11 -3.19 -9.13
C GLU A 87 -26.12 -1.94 -10.03
N GLU A 88 -24.95 -1.33 -10.25
CA GLU A 88 -24.75 -0.16 -11.11
C GLU A 88 -24.50 -0.53 -12.59
N ARG A 89 -24.55 -1.82 -12.95
CA ARG A 89 -24.31 -2.39 -14.30
C ARG A 89 -23.02 -1.89 -14.99
N THR A 90 -22.04 -1.46 -14.21
CA THR A 90 -20.83 -0.76 -14.72
C THR A 90 -19.53 -1.24 -14.06
N GLY A 91 -19.57 -2.34 -13.29
CA GLY A 91 -18.41 -2.86 -12.57
C GLY A 91 -17.27 -3.37 -13.45
N THR A 92 -17.50 -3.57 -14.75
CA THR A 92 -16.44 -3.89 -15.72
C THR A 92 -16.63 -3.08 -17.00
N VAL A 93 -15.53 -2.48 -17.49
CA VAL A 93 -15.49 -1.69 -18.72
C VAL A 93 -14.35 -2.15 -19.61
N ASP A 94 -14.58 -2.12 -20.92
CA ASP A 94 -13.57 -2.39 -21.92
C ASP A 94 -12.96 -1.08 -22.40
N ILE A 95 -11.63 -0.98 -22.33
CA ILE A 95 -10.87 0.17 -22.79
C ILE A 95 -10.08 -0.22 -24.03
N HIS A 96 -10.37 0.44 -25.15
CA HIS A 96 -9.60 0.28 -26.38
C HIS A 96 -8.27 1.05 -26.31
N TYR A 97 -7.24 0.51 -26.96
CA TYR A 97 -5.93 1.16 -27.04
C TYR A 97 -5.31 0.97 -28.42
N ASP A 98 -4.42 1.90 -28.80
CA ASP A 98 -3.50 1.69 -29.92
C ASP A 98 -2.17 1.10 -29.43
N GLU A 99 -1.68 1.63 -28.31
CA GLU A 99 -0.45 1.21 -27.65
C GLU A 99 -0.72 0.88 -26.18
N LEU A 100 -0.10 -0.19 -25.68
CA LEU A 100 -0.25 -0.64 -24.30
C LEU A 100 1.09 -0.57 -23.55
N VAL A 101 1.09 0.17 -22.44
CA VAL A 101 2.24 0.24 -21.53
C VAL A 101 1.92 -0.49 -20.25
N LEU A 102 2.56 -1.65 -20.04
CA LEU A 102 2.42 -2.43 -18.82
C LEU A 102 3.41 -1.95 -17.76
N ALA A 103 2.88 -1.40 -16.67
CA ALA A 103 3.67 -0.99 -15.51
C ALA A 103 2.96 -1.30 -14.17
N PRO A 104 2.53 -2.55 -13.93
CA PRO A 104 1.74 -2.93 -12.74
C PRO A 104 2.54 -2.91 -11.42
N GLY A 105 3.85 -2.65 -11.48
CA GLY A 105 4.72 -2.68 -10.31
C GLY A 105 4.97 -4.10 -9.83
N SER A 106 4.89 -4.31 -8.51
CA SER A 106 5.09 -5.61 -7.87
C SER A 106 4.13 -5.75 -6.70
N VAL A 107 3.85 -6.98 -6.27
CA VAL A 107 3.08 -7.29 -5.06
C VAL A 107 3.95 -7.99 -4.01
N SER A 108 3.53 -8.01 -2.76
CA SER A 108 4.21 -8.81 -1.74
C SER A 108 4.00 -10.29 -2.05
N ARG A 109 5.07 -11.07 -2.13
CA ARG A 109 4.96 -12.51 -2.34
C ARG A 109 4.70 -13.18 -0.99
N ALA A 110 3.49 -13.67 -0.78
CA ALA A 110 3.25 -14.62 0.30
C ALA A 110 4.00 -15.92 -0.05
N LEU A 111 4.99 -16.28 0.78
CA LEU A 111 5.62 -17.60 0.70
C LEU A 111 4.56 -18.65 1.03
N PRO A 112 4.64 -19.88 0.48
CA PRO A 112 3.69 -20.96 0.77
C PRO A 112 3.96 -21.55 2.17
N VAL A 113 3.98 -20.69 3.18
CA VAL A 113 4.14 -21.02 4.59
C VAL A 113 2.72 -21.06 5.18
N PRO A 114 2.27 -22.21 5.70
CA PRO A 114 0.96 -22.32 6.33
C PRO A 114 0.74 -21.23 7.41
N GLY A 115 -0.41 -20.57 7.36
CA GLY A 115 -0.77 -19.49 8.29
C GLY A 115 -0.19 -18.11 7.95
N LEU A 116 0.84 -17.99 7.09
CA LEU A 116 1.45 -16.68 6.81
C LEU A 116 0.48 -15.69 6.15
N ALA A 117 -0.35 -16.16 5.22
CA ALA A 117 -1.34 -15.28 4.56
C ALA A 117 -2.53 -14.93 5.47
N GLU A 118 -2.77 -15.71 6.53
CA GLU A 118 -3.88 -15.53 7.45
C GLU A 118 -3.51 -14.64 8.65
N PHE A 119 -2.29 -14.81 9.17
CA PHE A 119 -1.82 -14.13 10.38
C PHE A 119 -0.74 -13.09 10.11
N GLY A 120 -0.06 -13.16 8.96
CA GLY A 120 0.98 -12.21 8.60
C GLY A 120 0.41 -10.88 8.14
N ILE A 121 1.05 -9.79 8.55
CA ILE A 121 0.72 -8.44 8.09
C ILE A 121 1.75 -8.06 7.02
N GLY A 122 1.27 -7.66 5.85
CA GLY A 122 2.12 -7.12 4.78
C GLY A 122 2.71 -5.76 5.15
N PHE A 123 3.67 -5.28 4.33
CA PHE A 123 4.27 -3.97 4.53
C PHE A 123 4.61 -3.30 3.20
N LYS A 124 3.56 -2.98 2.44
CA LYS A 124 3.65 -2.44 1.09
C LYS A 124 2.66 -1.31 0.81
N THR A 125 1.51 -1.34 1.47
CA THR A 125 0.49 -0.29 1.36
C THR A 125 0.45 0.57 2.62
N VAL A 126 -0.20 1.74 2.50
CA VAL A 126 -0.36 2.67 3.63
C VAL A 126 -1.32 2.10 4.67
N GLU A 127 -2.34 1.38 4.21
CA GLU A 127 -3.32 0.68 5.02
C GLU A 127 -2.65 -0.41 5.87
N GLU A 128 -1.73 -1.17 5.28
CA GLU A 128 -0.92 -2.17 5.99
C GLU A 128 -0.03 -1.51 7.06
N ALA A 129 0.63 -0.39 6.74
CA ALA A 129 1.46 0.34 7.69
C ALA A 129 0.67 0.86 8.91
N ILE A 130 -0.50 1.45 8.68
CA ILE A 130 -1.41 1.89 9.76
C ILE A 130 -1.94 0.69 10.55
N GLY A 131 -2.29 -0.39 9.87
CA GLY A 131 -2.74 -1.63 10.50
C GLY A 131 -1.69 -2.21 11.44
N LEU A 132 -0.44 -2.27 10.99
CA LEU A 132 0.69 -2.75 11.78
C LEU A 132 0.93 -1.88 13.02
N ARG A 133 0.87 -0.56 12.88
CA ARG A 133 0.94 0.38 14.01
C ARG A 133 -0.10 0.07 15.07
N ASN A 134 -1.36 -0.02 14.65
CA ASN A 134 -2.48 -0.25 15.55
C ASN A 134 -2.41 -1.63 16.19
N HIS A 135 -1.91 -2.63 15.46
CA HIS A 135 -1.67 -3.97 15.99
C HIS A 135 -0.64 -3.94 17.13
N VAL A 136 0.51 -3.30 16.95
CA VAL A 136 1.54 -3.17 17.99
C VAL A 136 0.98 -2.50 19.24
N LEU A 137 0.28 -1.36 19.10
CA LEU A 137 -0.33 -0.67 20.23
C LEU A 137 -1.40 -1.53 20.92
N GLY A 138 -2.24 -2.22 20.15
CA GLY A 138 -3.25 -3.13 20.69
C GLY A 138 -2.64 -4.29 21.47
N GLN A 139 -1.49 -4.82 21.03
CA GLN A 139 -0.77 -5.85 21.78
C GLN A 139 -0.21 -5.31 23.11
N LEU A 140 0.29 -4.07 23.15
CA LEU A 140 0.69 -3.43 24.40
C LEU A 140 -0.51 -3.28 25.36
N ASP A 141 -1.69 -2.93 24.84
CA ASP A 141 -2.92 -2.84 25.64
C ASP A 141 -3.33 -4.20 26.23
N ILE A 142 -3.24 -5.28 25.44
CA ILE A 142 -3.50 -6.65 25.89
C ILE A 142 -2.51 -7.02 27.00
N ALA A 143 -1.21 -6.80 26.77
CA ALA A 143 -0.15 -7.13 27.72
C ALA A 143 -0.28 -6.38 29.06
N SER A 144 -0.75 -5.13 29.02
CA SER A 144 -1.00 -4.31 30.20
C SER A 144 -2.22 -4.78 31.00
N SER A 145 -3.27 -5.18 30.29
CA SER A 145 -4.56 -5.55 30.86
C SER A 145 -4.57 -6.96 31.45
N THR A 146 -3.89 -7.91 30.81
CA THR A 146 -3.91 -9.32 31.23
C THR A 146 -3.19 -9.57 32.57
N ARG A 147 -3.58 -10.64 33.25
CA ARG A 147 -2.88 -11.19 34.44
C ARG A 147 -2.29 -12.57 34.17
N ASP A 148 -2.57 -13.13 33.01
CA ASP A 148 -1.99 -14.39 32.54
C ASP A 148 -0.57 -14.11 31.99
N PRO A 149 0.48 -14.70 32.58
CA PRO A 149 1.85 -14.53 32.10
C PRO A 149 2.08 -15.02 30.67
N GLU A 150 1.41 -16.09 30.23
CA GLU A 150 1.61 -16.67 28.90
C GLU A 150 1.02 -15.75 27.82
N VAL A 151 -0.19 -15.23 28.06
CA VAL A 151 -0.83 -14.24 27.16
C VAL A 151 0.01 -12.97 27.08
N ARG A 152 0.56 -12.53 28.22
CA ARG A 152 1.39 -11.33 28.28
C ARG A 152 2.68 -11.49 27.48
N ASP A 153 3.36 -12.63 27.61
CA ASP A 153 4.60 -12.91 26.89
C ASP A 153 4.35 -13.01 25.38
N ALA A 154 3.27 -13.68 24.97
CA ALA A 154 2.86 -13.76 23.57
C ALA A 154 2.54 -12.39 22.97
N ALA A 155 1.79 -11.53 23.69
CA ALA A 155 1.45 -10.19 23.22
C ALA A 155 2.68 -9.27 23.06
N LEU A 156 3.73 -9.46 23.88
CA LEU A 156 4.96 -8.67 23.79
C LEU A 156 6.00 -9.25 22.83
N THR A 157 5.67 -10.32 22.10
CA THR A 157 6.58 -10.97 21.16
C THR A 157 6.20 -10.63 19.72
N PHE A 158 7.10 -9.94 19.02
CA PHE A 158 6.92 -9.56 17.62
C PHE A 158 7.95 -10.26 16.73
N VAL A 159 7.51 -10.72 15.56
CA VAL A 159 8.38 -11.41 14.59
C VAL A 159 8.31 -10.68 13.25
N PHE A 160 9.47 -10.19 12.80
CA PHE A 160 9.63 -9.59 11.48
C PHE A 160 10.32 -10.56 10.54
N VAL A 161 9.64 -10.90 9.43
CA VAL A 161 10.18 -11.82 8.43
C VAL A 161 10.74 -11.02 7.25
N GLY A 162 12.07 -10.98 7.15
CA GLY A 162 12.79 -10.36 6.04
C GLY A 162 13.74 -9.26 6.48
N GLY A 163 15.05 -9.57 6.54
CA GLY A 163 16.12 -8.62 6.89
C GLY A 163 16.59 -7.74 5.73
N GLY A 164 15.71 -7.43 4.78
CA GLY A 164 16.00 -6.48 3.71
C GLY A 164 15.82 -5.03 4.17
N TYR A 165 16.16 -4.07 3.31
CA TYR A 165 16.07 -2.63 3.62
C TYR A 165 14.75 -2.23 4.29
N ALA A 166 13.61 -2.49 3.62
CA ALA A 166 12.29 -2.16 4.14
C ALA A 166 11.94 -2.88 5.46
N GLY A 167 12.39 -4.13 5.64
CA GLY A 167 12.10 -4.90 6.85
C GLY A 167 12.90 -4.43 8.06
N VAL A 168 14.17 -4.06 7.86
CA VAL A 168 15.02 -3.51 8.92
C VAL A 168 14.55 -2.11 9.33
N GLU A 169 14.19 -1.26 8.38
CA GLU A 169 13.63 0.07 8.68
C GLU A 169 12.30 -0.03 9.41
N ALA A 170 11.37 -0.87 8.93
CA ALA A 170 10.08 -1.06 9.59
C ALA A 170 10.23 -1.59 11.02
N LEU A 171 11.14 -2.56 11.22
CA LEU A 171 11.46 -3.07 12.55
C LEU A 171 12.00 -1.96 13.46
N GLY A 172 12.97 -1.18 12.98
CA GLY A 172 13.58 -0.10 13.77
C GLY A 172 12.57 0.97 14.17
N GLU A 173 11.83 1.51 13.20
CA GLU A 173 10.81 2.54 13.44
C GLU A 173 9.70 2.06 14.39
N LEU A 174 9.22 0.82 14.24
CA LEU A 174 8.18 0.27 15.12
C LEU A 174 8.70 -0.09 16.51
N GLU A 175 9.95 -0.53 16.63
CA GLU A 175 10.60 -0.77 17.91
C GLU A 175 10.77 0.53 18.68
N ASP A 176 11.25 1.59 18.03
CA ASP A 176 11.38 2.94 18.60
C ASP A 176 10.01 3.46 19.05
N MET A 177 8.97 3.31 18.21
CA MET A 177 7.60 3.67 18.56
C MET A 177 7.11 2.90 19.79
N ALA A 178 7.28 1.57 19.81
CA ALA A 178 6.83 0.73 20.93
C ALA A 178 7.56 1.11 22.23
N ARG A 179 8.88 1.30 22.17
CA ARG A 179 9.72 1.75 23.28
C ARG A 179 9.33 3.13 23.80
N TYR A 180 8.89 4.03 22.92
CA TYR A 180 8.32 5.31 23.33
C TYR A 180 6.95 5.13 24.00
N ALA A 181 6.07 4.33 23.38
CA ALA A 181 4.69 4.11 23.84
C ALA A 181 4.60 3.48 25.23
N VAL A 182 5.49 2.54 25.57
CA VAL A 182 5.49 1.88 26.90
C VAL A 182 5.59 2.85 28.08
N ARG A 183 6.07 4.09 27.88
CA ARG A 183 6.09 5.14 28.93
C ARG A 183 4.69 5.51 29.44
N TYR A 184 3.65 5.27 28.66
CA TYR A 184 2.26 5.51 29.04
C TYR A 184 1.60 4.31 29.74
N TYR A 185 2.31 3.18 29.84
CA TYR A 185 1.82 1.96 30.48
C TYR A 185 2.46 1.82 31.87
N HIS A 186 1.62 1.63 32.89
CA HIS A 186 2.04 1.57 34.28
C HIS A 186 2.83 0.31 34.67
N ASN A 187 2.75 -0.75 33.85
CA ASN A 187 3.24 -2.08 34.18
C ASN A 187 4.06 -2.74 33.07
N ILE A 188 4.37 -2.04 31.97
CA ILE A 188 5.24 -2.52 30.89
C ILE A 188 6.51 -1.68 30.88
N ALA A 189 7.67 -2.34 30.81
CA ALA A 189 8.96 -1.67 30.72
C ALA A 189 9.81 -2.34 29.63
N PRO A 190 10.61 -1.56 28.88
CA PRO A 190 11.52 -2.13 27.90
C PRO A 190 12.65 -2.89 28.61
N ARG A 191 13.05 -4.05 28.06
CA ARG A 191 14.28 -4.73 28.48
C ARG A 191 15.48 -4.01 27.85
N ILE A 192 16.53 -3.82 28.64
CA ILE A 192 17.82 -3.23 28.23
C ILE A 192 18.65 -4.32 27.56
#